data_AF-A0A016WC40-F1
#
_entry.id   AF-A0A016WC40-F1
#
_cell.length_a   1.000
_cell.length_b   1.000
_cell.length_c   1.000
_cell.angle_alpha   90.00
_cell.angle_beta   90.00
_cell.angle_gamma   90.00
#
_symmetry.space_group_name_H-M   'P 1'
#
loop_
_entity.id
_entity.type
_entity.pdbx_description
1 polymer ?
#
loop_
_entity_poly.entity_id
_entity_poly.type
_entity_poly.pdbx_seq_one_letter_code
_entity_poly.pdbx_strand_id
1 'polypeptide(L)'
;MTELNARINAGWMKFRATSGIICDRKVSDNLKSKIYRTVIRPAALYSSECWPATKEIERRLGVMEARMLRWASGITRLDHIRNEDIRKRYGVAPIQEKMREQRLRWLGHV
;
A
#
# COMPACT_ATOMS: atom_id res chain seq x y z
N MET A 1 -0.03 4.33 -18.96
CA MET A 1 -0.93 3.41 -18.21
C MET A 1 -0.28 2.05 -17.89
N THR A 2 0.78 1.64 -18.60
CA THR A 2 1.52 0.38 -18.38
C THR A 2 2.36 0.37 -17.11
N GLU A 3 3.10 1.45 -16.80
CA GLU A 3 4.01 1.48 -15.65
C GLU A 3 3.28 1.42 -14.29
N LEU A 4 2.17 2.16 -14.13
CA LEU A 4 1.33 2.05 -12.93
C LEU A 4 0.85 0.61 -12.71
N ASN A 5 0.41 -0.07 -13.78
CA ASN A 5 -0.03 -1.46 -13.70
C ASN A 5 1.13 -2.37 -13.29
N ALA A 6 2.31 -2.16 -13.85
CA ALA A 6 3.51 -2.91 -13.50
C ALA A 6 3.86 -2.75 -12.01
N ARG A 7 3.77 -1.54 -11.45
CA ARG A 7 4.03 -1.32 -10.01
C ARG A 7 2.93 -1.86 -9.11
N ILE A 8 1.67 -1.73 -9.49
CA ILE A 8 0.56 -2.38 -8.77
C ILE A 8 0.81 -3.89 -8.72
N ASN A 9 1.18 -4.49 -9.86
CA ASN A 9 1.51 -5.91 -9.95
C ASN A 9 2.74 -6.26 -9.10
N ALA A 10 3.78 -5.41 -9.09
CA ALA A 10 4.96 -5.59 -8.23
C ALA A 10 4.58 -5.59 -6.74
N GLY A 11 3.73 -4.66 -6.31
CA GLY A 11 3.16 -4.65 -4.96
C GLY A 11 2.42 -5.95 -4.63
N TRP A 12 1.58 -6.43 -5.56
CA TRP A 12 0.88 -7.72 -5.41
C TRP A 12 1.80 -8.93 -5.37
N MET A 13 2.85 -8.95 -6.17
CA MET A 13 3.85 -10.03 -6.15
C MET A 13 4.55 -10.08 -4.78
N LYS A 14 4.96 -8.93 -4.24
CA LYS A 14 5.54 -8.87 -2.90
C LYS A 14 4.54 -9.28 -1.82
N PHE A 15 3.29 -8.83 -1.90
CA PHE A 15 2.23 -9.26 -0.98
C PHE A 15 2.06 -10.78 -0.98
N ARG A 16 1.98 -11.40 -2.16
CA ARG A 16 1.86 -12.86 -2.32
C ARG A 16 3.07 -13.61 -1.77
N ALA A 17 4.28 -13.12 -2.03
CA ALA A 17 5.51 -13.71 -1.48
C ALA A 17 5.53 -13.70 0.06
N THR A 18 4.95 -12.67 0.68
CA THR A 18 4.86 -12.53 2.14
C THR A 18 3.54 -13.06 2.74
N SER A 19 2.69 -13.70 1.93
CA SER A 19 1.33 -14.07 2.34
C SER A 19 1.29 -15.04 3.52
N GLY A 20 2.28 -15.92 3.67
CA GLY A 20 2.38 -16.85 4.80
C GLY A 20 2.43 -16.15 6.17
N ILE A 21 2.95 -14.91 6.23
CA ILE A 21 3.00 -14.10 7.46
C ILE A 21 1.84 -13.12 7.50
N ILE A 22 1.56 -12.45 6.37
CA ILE A 22 0.56 -11.38 6.31
C ILE A 22 -0.87 -11.92 6.48
N CYS A 23 -1.17 -13.08 5.91
CA CYS A 23 -2.49 -13.68 5.98
C CYS A 23 -2.71 -14.53 7.24
N ASP A 24 -1.67 -14.81 8.03
CA ASP A 24 -1.81 -15.54 9.28
C ASP A 24 -2.51 -14.68 10.34
N ARG A 25 -3.60 -15.20 10.92
CA ARG A 25 -4.38 -14.53 11.97
C ARG A 25 -3.64 -14.46 13.30
N LYS A 26 -2.67 -15.34 13.56
CA LYS A 26 -1.87 -15.38 14.79
C LYS A 26 -0.81 -14.28 14.82
N VAL A 27 -0.45 -13.74 13.65
CA VAL A 27 0.55 -12.69 13.53
C VAL A 27 -0.07 -11.34 13.89
N SER A 28 0.64 -10.58 14.75
CA SER A 28 0.20 -9.25 15.17
C SER A 28 0.13 -8.25 14.00
N ASP A 29 -0.84 -7.34 14.07
CA ASP A 29 -1.01 -6.29 13.05
C ASP A 29 0.22 -5.38 12.94
N ASN A 30 0.96 -5.20 14.03
CA ASN A 30 2.22 -4.45 14.03
C ASN A 30 3.27 -5.08 13.12
N LEU A 31 3.41 -6.42 13.12
CA LEU A 31 4.35 -7.09 12.23
C LEU A 31 3.89 -7.00 10.78
N LYS A 32 2.59 -7.23 10.52
CA LYS A 32 2.01 -7.09 9.18
C LYS A 32 2.20 -5.67 8.63
N SER A 33 2.00 -4.67 9.48
CA SER A 33 2.22 -3.26 9.16
C SER A 33 3.68 -2.98 8.82
N LYS A 34 4.63 -3.50 9.60
CA LYS A 34 6.07 -3.38 9.28
C LYS A 34 6.37 -3.96 7.91
N ILE A 35 5.95 -5.19 7.62
CA ILE A 35 6.17 -5.83 6.32
C ILE A 35 5.57 -5.00 5.18
N TYR A 36 4.34 -4.50 5.37
CA TYR A 36 3.69 -3.66 4.37
C TYR A 36 4.49 -2.38 4.08
N ARG A 37 4.96 -1.68 5.13
CA ARG A 37 5.75 -0.45 5.00
C ARG A 37 7.13 -0.69 4.36
N THR A 38 7.78 -1.82 4.64
CA THR A 38 9.17 -2.08 4.22
C THR A 38 9.31 -2.85 2.92
N VAL A 39 8.35 -3.71 2.58
CA VAL A 39 8.46 -4.61 1.42
C VAL A 39 7.46 -4.26 0.32
N ILE A 40 6.18 -4.10 0.69
CA ILE A 40 5.09 -3.97 -0.30
C ILE A 40 4.98 -2.54 -0.82
N ARG A 41 4.93 -1.57 0.09
CA ARG A 41 4.76 -0.16 -0.28
C ARG A 41 5.91 0.36 -1.14
N PRO A 42 7.20 0.11 -0.82
CA PRO A 42 8.29 0.57 -1.67
C PRO A 42 8.25 -0.05 -3.07
N ALA A 43 7.86 -1.33 -3.19
CA ALA A 43 7.71 -1.98 -4.50
C ALA A 43 6.61 -1.34 -5.37
N ALA A 44 5.52 -0.91 -4.75
CA ALA A 44 4.42 -0.23 -5.44
C ALA A 44 4.69 1.24 -5.74
N LEU A 45 5.56 1.90 -4.97
CA LEU A 45 5.94 3.30 -5.15
C LEU A 45 7.25 3.50 -5.92
N TYR A 46 7.91 2.41 -6.32
CA TYR A 46 9.14 2.51 -7.11
C TYR A 46 8.90 3.30 -8.39
N SER A 47 9.75 4.30 -8.66
CA SER A 47 9.61 5.22 -9.80
C SER A 47 8.39 6.16 -9.74
N SER A 48 7.70 6.26 -8.59
CA SER A 48 6.55 7.18 -8.46
C SER A 48 6.94 8.66 -8.40
N GLU A 49 8.23 8.95 -8.18
CA GLU A 49 8.81 10.31 -8.19
C GLU A 49 8.61 11.02 -9.54
N CYS A 50 8.69 10.26 -10.64
CA CYS A 50 8.56 10.77 -12.00
C CYS A 50 7.13 10.67 -12.56
N TRP A 51 6.16 10.18 -11.77
CA TRP A 51 4.78 10.05 -12.26
C TRP A 51 4.03 11.38 -12.20
N PRO A 52 3.16 11.66 -13.19
CA PRO A 52 2.23 12.77 -13.07
C PRO A 52 1.29 12.51 -11.89
N ALA A 53 1.15 13.48 -10.97
CA ALA A 53 0.30 13.37 -9.78
C ALA A 53 -1.19 13.49 -10.11
N THR A 54 -1.69 12.59 -10.96
CA THR A 54 -3.10 12.54 -11.34
C THR A 54 -3.93 11.87 -10.24
N LYS A 55 -5.15 12.37 -10.03
CA LYS A 55 -6.11 11.77 -9.08
C LYS A 55 -6.38 10.29 -9.37
N GLU A 56 -6.33 9.89 -10.64
CA GLU A 56 -6.56 8.49 -11.03
C GLU A 56 -5.44 7.56 -10.55
N ILE A 57 -4.17 7.97 -10.68
CA ILE A 57 -3.03 7.20 -10.17
C ILE A 57 -3.13 7.03 -8.64
N GLU A 58 -3.38 8.14 -7.93
CA GLU A 58 -3.56 8.14 -6.48
C GLU A 58 -4.73 7.23 -6.04
N ARG A 59 -5.85 7.28 -6.76
CA ARG A 59 -7.02 6.43 -6.50
C ARG A 59 -6.69 4.96 -6.68
N ARG A 60 -6.03 4.58 -7.78
CA ARG A 60 -5.70 3.18 -8.08
C ARG A 60 -4.71 2.59 -7.08
N LEU A 61 -3.69 3.34 -6.67
CA LEU A 61 -2.79 2.94 -5.58
C LEU A 61 -3.54 2.80 -4.25
N GLY A 62 -4.44 3.73 -3.95
CA GLY A 62 -5.28 3.67 -2.76
C GLY A 62 -6.19 2.44 -2.70
N VAL A 63 -6.79 2.07 -3.84
CA VAL A 63 -7.60 0.85 -3.98
C VAL A 63 -6.75 -0.40 -3.76
N MET A 64 -5.54 -0.44 -4.33
CA MET A 64 -4.61 -1.55 -4.13
C MET A 64 -4.24 -1.70 -2.64
N GLU A 65 -3.80 -0.62 -1.98
CA GLU A 65 -3.47 -0.62 -0.55
C GLU A 65 -4.65 -1.09 0.30
N ALA A 66 -5.84 -0.51 0.09
CA ALA A 66 -7.03 -0.86 0.86
C ALA A 66 -7.40 -2.34 0.71
N ARG A 67 -7.28 -2.90 -0.50
CA ARG A 67 -7.56 -4.32 -0.76
C ARG A 67 -6.56 -5.24 -0.07
N MET A 68 -5.27 -4.89 -0.09
CA MET A 68 -4.22 -5.65 0.59
C MET A 68 -4.38 -5.63 2.11
N LEU A 69 -4.59 -4.46 2.71
CA LEU A 69 -4.75 -4.33 4.16
C LEU A 69 -6.02 -5.04 4.65
N ARG A 70 -7.10 -4.95 3.88
CA ARG A 70 -8.35 -5.67 4.18
C ARG A 70 -8.14 -7.19 4.15
N TRP A 71 -7.47 -7.70 3.12
CA TRP A 71 -7.12 -9.11 3.01
C TRP A 71 -6.22 -9.57 4.16
N ALA A 72 -5.14 -8.85 4.45
CA ALA A 72 -4.22 -9.13 5.56
C ALA A 72 -4.93 -9.23 6.93
N SER A 73 -6.02 -8.49 7.09
CA SER A 73 -6.83 -8.47 8.31
C SER A 73 -7.91 -9.54 8.35
N GLY A 74 -8.15 -10.24 7.23
CA GLY A 74 -9.30 -11.14 7.07
C GLY A 74 -10.65 -10.43 7.13
N ILE A 75 -10.69 -9.12 6.91
CA ILE A 75 -11.91 -8.31 6.96
C ILE A 75 -12.61 -8.41 5.60
N THR A 76 -13.90 -8.65 5.59
CA THR A 76 -14.73 -8.70 4.39
C THR A 76 -15.47 -7.38 4.18
N ARG A 77 -16.29 -7.28 3.13
CA ARG A 77 -17.18 -6.12 2.95
C ARG A 77 -18.37 -6.15 3.92
N LEU A 78 -18.74 -7.33 4.43
CA LEU A 78 -19.88 -7.52 5.34
C LEU A 78 -19.60 -7.00 6.74
N ASP A 79 -18.33 -6.81 7.11
CA ASP A 79 -17.97 -6.28 8.43
C ASP A 79 -18.24 -4.77 8.54
N HIS A 80 -18.59 -4.09 7.44
CA HIS A 80 -18.87 -2.65 7.39
C HIS A 80 -17.77 -1.73 7.96
N ILE A 81 -16.54 -2.24 8.12
CA ILE A 81 -15.38 -1.49 8.61
C ILE A 81 -14.84 -0.56 7.51
N ARG A 82 -14.64 0.72 7.82
CA ARG A 82 -14.09 1.71 6.88
C ARG A 82 -12.60 1.47 6.65
N ASN A 83 -12.12 1.84 5.45
CA ASN A 83 -10.70 1.69 5.12
C ASN A 83 -9.79 2.54 6.01
N GLU A 84 -10.28 3.67 6.51
CA GLU A 84 -9.56 4.52 7.47
C GLU A 84 -9.31 3.81 8.80
N ASP A 85 -10.30 3.07 9.31
CA ASP A 85 -10.17 2.31 10.56
C ASP A 85 -9.16 1.18 10.42
N ILE A 86 -9.14 0.51 9.26
CA ILE A 86 -8.13 -0.51 8.94
C ILE A 86 -6.73 0.13 8.91
N ARG A 87 -6.57 1.30 8.28
CA ARG A 87 -5.28 2.01 8.26
C ARG A 87 -4.84 2.44 9.67
N LYS A 88 -5.75 2.96 10.49
CA LYS A 88 -5.49 3.33 11.89
C LYS A 88 -5.05 2.12 12.71
N ARG A 89 -5.72 0.97 12.56
CA ARG A 89 -5.35 -0.29 13.20
C ARG A 89 -3.92 -0.74 12.87
N TYR A 90 -3.49 -0.57 11.62
CA TYR A 90 -2.11 -0.86 11.20
C TYR A 90 -1.15 0.32 11.44
N GLY A 91 -1.65 1.48 11.88
CA GLY A 91 -0.89 2.72 12.03
C GLY A 91 -0.24 3.24 10.74
N VAL A 92 -0.74 2.87 9.55
CA VAL A 92 -0.11 3.25 8.27
C VAL A 92 -0.76 4.48 7.68
N ALA A 93 0.06 5.48 7.34
CA ALA A 93 -0.37 6.63 6.53
C ALA A 93 -0.83 6.17 5.13
N PRO A 94 -1.82 6.82 4.50
CA PRO A 94 -2.25 6.51 3.13
C PRO A 94 -1.09 6.46 2.13
N ILE A 95 -1.12 5.52 1.19
CA ILE A 95 -0.08 5.40 0.14
C ILE A 95 0.05 6.66 -0.72
N GLN A 96 -1.03 7.42 -0.90
CA GLN A 96 -1.05 8.67 -1.63
C GLN A 96 -0.18 9.74 -0.97
N GLU A 97 -0.25 9.85 0.37
CA GLU A 97 0.60 10.77 1.12
C GLU A 97 2.07 10.40 0.96
N LYS A 98 2.39 9.10 1.00
CA LYS A 98 3.77 8.63 0.78
C LYS A 98 4.28 8.86 -0.64
N MET A 99 3.44 8.73 -1.65
CA MET A 99 3.78 9.11 -3.01
C MET A 99 4.10 10.61 -3.11
N ARG A 100 3.27 11.47 -2.51
CA ARG A 100 3.49 12.92 -2.48
C ARG A 100 4.77 13.30 -1.74
N GLU A 101 5.01 12.68 -0.58
CA GLU A 101 6.25 12.88 0.19
C GLU A 101 7.50 12.51 -0.63
N GLN A 102 7.51 11.38 -1.33
CA GLN A 102 8.65 10.97 -2.17
C GLN A 102 8.94 11.98 -3.28
N ARG A 103 7.88 12.46 -3.94
CA ARG A 103 8.02 13.47 -4.99
C ARG A 103 8.55 14.81 -4.43
N LEU A 104 8.08 15.24 -3.27
CA LEU A 104 8.58 16.46 -2.62
C LEU A 104 10.06 16.32 -2.22
N ARG A 105 10.46 15.14 -1.71
CA ARG A 105 11.87 14.85 -1.41
C ARG A 105 12.74 14.90 -2.66
N TRP A 106 12.26 14.33 -3.78
CA TRP A 106 12.96 14.39 -5.06
C TRP A 106 13.14 15.84 -5.54
N LEU A 107 12.06 16.64 -5.54
CA LEU A 107 12.12 18.04 -5.96
C LEU A 107 13.04 18.91 -5.09
N GLY A 108 13.18 18.60 -3.79
CA GLY A 108 14.11 19.30 -2.91
C GLY A 108 15.55 18.80 -2.98
N HIS A 109 15.80 17.68 -3.69
CA HIS A 109 17.14 17.13 -3.90
C HIS A 109 17.75 17.54 -5.23
N VAL A 110 16.92 17.90 -6.22
CA VAL A 110 17.32 18.53 -7.49
C VAL A 110 17.67 19.99 -7.25
#